data_AF-A0A0C2G2J5-F1
#
_entry.id   AF-A0A0C2G2J5-F1
#
_cell.length_a   1.000
_cell.length_b   1.000
_cell.length_c   1.000
_cell.angle_alpha   90.00
_cell.angle_beta   90.00
_cell.angle_gamma   90.00
#
_symmetry.space_group_name_H-M   'P 1'
#
loop_
_entity.id
_entity.type
_entity.pdbx_description
1 polymer ?
#
loop_
_entity_poly.entity_id
_entity_poly.type
_entity_poly.pdbx_seq_one_letter_code
_entity_poly.pdbx_strand_id
1 'polypeptide(L)'
;MAPEFEKASTKLKANDPPITLIKVDCTVEKTTCDKFGVKGFPTLKIFRNGMESQSYEGPRDADGIVKYMRGQAGPSAKELKSLEEFKKFVSGDENAVVGFFEGESKLKDSFLKVADTERDRFQFAYSSNAAVLKETGYSE
;
A
#
# COMPACT_ATOMS: atom_id res chain seq x y z
N MET A 1 -18.71 14.23 -8.07
CA MET A 1 -17.90 13.09 -7.59
C MET A 1 -18.76 11.91 -7.12
N ALA A 2 -19.90 12.12 -6.45
CA ALA A 2 -20.70 11.02 -5.90
C ALA A 2 -21.01 9.86 -6.88
N PRO A 3 -21.44 10.07 -8.14
CA PRO A 3 -21.71 8.95 -9.05
C PRO A 3 -20.46 8.13 -9.41
N GLU A 4 -19.32 8.79 -9.57
CA GLU A 4 -18.04 8.14 -9.88
C GLU A 4 -17.51 7.35 -8.68
N PHE A 5 -17.68 7.87 -7.47
CA PHE A 5 -17.30 7.20 -6.23
C PHE A 5 -18.12 5.93 -5.97
N GLU A 6 -19.43 5.95 -6.24
CA GLU A 6 -20.30 4.78 -6.11
C GLU A 6 -19.95 3.71 -7.18
N LYS A 7 -19.69 4.11 -8.44
CA LYS A 7 -19.19 3.19 -9.48
C LYS A 7 -17.87 2.54 -9.09
N ALA A 8 -16.92 3.32 -8.57
CA ALA A 8 -15.64 2.82 -8.08
C ALA A 8 -15.84 1.84 -6.91
N SER A 9 -16.73 2.18 -5.96
CA SER A 9 -17.06 1.33 -4.80
C SER A 9 -17.54 -0.05 -5.24
N THR A 10 -18.47 -0.14 -6.19
CA THR A 10 -18.94 -1.42 -6.73
C THR A 10 -17.80 -2.24 -7.35
N LYS A 11 -16.93 -1.61 -8.14
CA LYS A 11 -15.78 -2.29 -8.77
C LYS A 11 -14.74 -2.77 -7.74
N LEU A 12 -14.51 -1.97 -6.69
CA LEU A 12 -13.48 -2.22 -5.68
C LEU A 12 -13.91 -3.23 -4.61
N LYS A 13 -15.21 -3.36 -4.35
CA LYS A 13 -15.75 -4.46 -3.52
C LYS A 13 -15.45 -5.85 -4.09
N ALA A 14 -15.33 -5.96 -5.42
CA ALA A 14 -14.97 -7.21 -6.09
C ALA A 14 -13.45 -7.46 -6.18
N ASN A 15 -12.62 -6.58 -5.61
CA ASN A 15 -11.19 -6.82 -5.49
C ASN A 15 -10.90 -7.94 -4.48
N ASP A 16 -9.74 -8.59 -4.60
CA ASP A 16 -9.24 -9.54 -3.60
C ASP A 16 -7.86 -9.06 -3.09
N PRO A 17 -7.75 -8.61 -1.83
CA PRO A 17 -8.82 -8.45 -0.85
C PRO A 17 -9.78 -7.29 -1.21
N PRO A 18 -11.04 -7.29 -0.72
CA PRO A 18 -11.99 -6.21 -1.02
C PRO A 18 -11.51 -4.84 -0.54
N ILE A 19 -11.61 -3.82 -1.39
CA ILE A 19 -11.30 -2.45 -1.03
C ILE A 19 -12.61 -1.70 -0.81
N THR A 20 -12.90 -1.36 0.45
CA THR A 20 -14.18 -0.74 0.83
C THR A 20 -14.08 0.78 0.75
N LEU A 21 -15.01 1.39 0.01
CA LEU A 21 -15.18 2.84 -0.05
C LEU A 21 -16.36 3.24 0.85
N ILE A 22 -16.13 4.21 1.73
CA ILE A 22 -17.11 4.70 2.71
C ILE A 22 -17.32 6.19 2.49
N LYS A 23 -18.58 6.63 2.67
CA LYS A 23 -18.94 8.05 2.73
C LYS A 23 -19.35 8.42 4.15
N VAL A 24 -18.90 9.59 4.59
CA VAL A 24 -19.26 10.18 5.88
C VAL A 24 -19.93 11.52 5.61
N ASP A 25 -21.13 11.73 6.13
CA ASP A 25 -21.82 13.01 6.04
C ASP A 25 -21.39 13.91 7.21
N CYS A 26 -20.49 14.85 6.93
CA CYS A 26 -19.98 15.78 7.94
C CYS A 26 -21.00 16.81 8.44
N THR A 27 -22.18 16.91 7.82
CA THR A 27 -23.28 17.74 8.38
C THR A 27 -23.90 17.08 9.60
N VAL A 28 -23.86 15.74 9.65
CA VAL A 28 -24.35 14.89 10.74
C VAL A 28 -23.18 14.51 11.68
N GLU A 29 -22.09 14.00 11.11
CA GLU A 29 -20.94 13.42 11.83
C GLU A 29 -19.81 14.44 12.08
N LYS A 30 -20.15 15.59 12.66
CA LYS A 30 -19.21 16.73 12.84
C LYS A 30 -17.94 16.34 13.60
N THR A 31 -18.09 15.67 14.75
CA THR A 31 -16.96 15.26 15.60
C THR A 31 -15.96 14.38 14.86
N THR A 32 -16.44 13.46 14.02
CA THR A 32 -15.59 12.58 13.21
C THR A 32 -14.83 13.39 12.16
N CYS A 33 -15.51 14.29 11.46
CA CYS A 33 -14.90 15.11 10.43
C CYS A 33 -13.88 16.12 11.00
N ASP A 34 -14.17 16.71 12.17
CA ASP A 34 -13.23 17.58 12.88
C ASP A 34 -11.99 16.80 13.35
N LYS A 35 -12.17 15.60 13.92
CA LYS A 35 -11.08 14.72 14.35
C LYS A 35 -10.11 14.40 13.22
N PHE A 36 -10.61 14.18 12.01
CA PHE A 36 -9.79 13.93 10.83
C PHE A 36 -9.44 15.20 10.04
N GLY A 37 -9.74 16.39 10.57
CA GLY A 37 -9.33 17.66 9.98
C GLY A 37 -9.96 17.96 8.62
N VAL A 38 -11.20 17.53 8.37
CA VAL A 38 -11.92 17.81 7.12
C VAL A 38 -12.35 19.27 7.08
N LYS A 39 -11.70 20.09 6.24
CA LYS A 39 -11.96 21.54 6.12
C LYS A 39 -12.79 21.93 4.90
N GLY A 40 -13.04 21.00 3.97
CA GLY A 40 -13.78 21.26 2.74
C GLY A 40 -14.26 19.97 2.09
N PHE A 41 -15.26 20.08 1.21
CA PHE A 41 -15.87 18.92 0.55
C PHE A 41 -15.63 18.94 -0.96
N PRO A 42 -15.37 17.79 -1.59
CA PRO A 42 -15.07 16.50 -0.96
C PRO A 42 -13.63 16.43 -0.44
N THR A 43 -13.42 15.75 0.69
CA THR A 43 -12.08 15.33 1.16
C THR A 43 -12.02 13.81 1.15
N LEU A 44 -10.98 13.24 0.54
CA LEU A 44 -10.76 11.80 0.45
C LEU A 44 -9.52 11.41 1.24
N LYS A 45 -9.66 10.43 2.13
CA LYS A 45 -8.61 9.90 2.99
C LYS A 45 -8.56 8.38 2.87
N ILE A 46 -7.35 7.84 2.91
CA ILE A 46 -7.08 6.41 2.85
C ILE A 46 -6.84 5.93 4.28
N PHE A 47 -7.51 4.84 4.62
CA PHE A 47 -7.35 4.16 5.91
C PHE A 47 -6.78 2.76 5.67
N ARG A 48 -5.84 2.36 6.52
CA ARG A 48 -5.32 0.98 6.58
C ARG A 48 -5.34 0.52 8.03
N ASN A 49 -5.84 -0.69 8.27
CA ASN A 49 -5.93 -1.28 9.61
C ASN A 49 -6.61 -0.36 10.65
N GLY A 50 -7.63 0.41 10.23
CA GLY A 50 -8.37 1.33 11.09
C GLY A 50 -7.66 2.66 11.39
N MET A 51 -6.46 2.89 10.88
CA MET A 51 -5.70 4.13 11.06
C MET A 51 -5.67 4.95 9.76
N GLU A 52 -5.69 6.28 9.88
CA GLU A 52 -5.48 7.17 8.73
C GLU A 52 -4.05 6.96 8.22
N SER A 53 -3.92 6.59 6.94
CA SER A 53 -2.65 6.33 6.28
C SER A 53 -2.18 7.58 5.54
N GLN A 54 -2.97 8.05 4.57
CA GLN A 54 -2.62 9.21 3.76
C GLN A 54 -3.85 9.88 3.14
N SER A 55 -3.63 11.09 2.62
CA SER A 55 -4.62 11.75 1.76
C SER A 55 -4.64 11.10 0.36
N TYR A 56 -5.81 11.13 -0.26
CA TYR A 56 -5.99 10.61 -1.62
C TYR A 56 -5.70 11.72 -2.63
N GLU A 57 -4.63 11.55 -3.40
CA GLU A 57 -4.16 12.50 -4.42
C GLU A 57 -4.35 11.97 -5.86
N GLY A 58 -5.21 10.95 -6.02
CA GLY A 58 -5.47 10.31 -7.31
C GLY A 58 -6.57 10.98 -8.16
N PRO A 59 -6.84 10.45 -9.37
CA PRO A 59 -7.89 10.96 -10.26
C PRO A 59 -9.29 10.69 -9.73
N ARG A 60 -10.24 11.63 -9.93
CA ARG A 60 -11.58 11.59 -9.32
C ARG A 60 -12.67 10.92 -10.15
N ASP A 61 -12.33 10.36 -11.31
CA ASP A 61 -13.20 9.49 -12.10
C ASP A 61 -13.15 8.04 -11.59
N ALA A 62 -14.17 7.25 -11.91
CA ALA A 62 -14.30 5.91 -11.34
C ALA A 62 -13.11 4.99 -11.65
N ASP A 63 -12.58 5.04 -12.87
CA ASP A 63 -11.48 4.17 -13.28
C ASP A 63 -10.15 4.61 -12.67
N GLY A 64 -9.94 5.92 -12.55
CA GLY A 64 -8.82 6.50 -11.82
C GLY A 64 -8.79 6.10 -10.35
N ILE A 65 -9.94 6.16 -9.65
CA ILE A 65 -10.07 5.70 -8.26
C ILE A 65 -9.75 4.21 -8.16
N VAL A 66 -10.32 3.38 -9.03
CA VAL A 66 -10.09 1.92 -9.03
C VAL A 66 -8.61 1.60 -9.23
N LYS A 67 -7.98 2.20 -10.24
CA LYS A 67 -6.56 1.97 -10.54
C LYS A 67 -5.67 2.40 -9.39
N TYR A 68 -5.92 3.58 -8.83
CA TYR A 68 -5.14 4.10 -7.71
C TYR A 68 -5.24 3.17 -6.49
N MET A 69 -6.46 2.82 -6.09
CA MET A 69 -6.68 2.00 -4.89
C MET A 69 -6.16 0.57 -5.05
N ARG A 70 -6.25 -0.03 -6.24
CA ARG A 70 -5.61 -1.32 -6.52
C ARG A 70 -4.09 -1.26 -6.38
N GLY A 71 -3.45 -0.19 -6.84
CA GLY A 71 -2.02 0.04 -6.60
C GLY A 71 -1.70 0.10 -5.10
N GLN A 72 -2.55 0.78 -4.33
CA GLN A 72 -2.43 0.87 -2.86
C GLN A 72 -2.69 -0.45 -2.12
N ALA A 73 -3.40 -1.39 -2.74
CA ALA A 73 -3.65 -2.74 -2.22
C ALA A 73 -2.69 -3.80 -2.77
N GLY A 74 -1.79 -3.43 -3.69
CA GLY A 74 -0.76 -4.34 -4.21
C GLY A 74 0.16 -4.89 -3.11
N PRO A 75 1.02 -5.87 -3.42
CA PRO A 75 1.87 -6.53 -2.44
C PRO A 75 2.73 -5.49 -1.68
N SER A 76 2.80 -5.65 -0.36
CA SER A 76 3.55 -4.75 0.51
C SER A 76 5.04 -4.79 0.30
N ALA A 77 5.56 -5.89 -0.24
CA ALA A 77 6.96 -6.04 -0.61
C ALA A 77 7.09 -6.56 -2.04
N LYS A 78 7.99 -5.94 -2.81
CA LYS A 78 8.33 -6.39 -4.17
C LYS A 78 9.29 -7.58 -4.13
N GLU A 79 9.00 -8.65 -4.85
CA GLU A 79 9.99 -9.72 -5.07
C GLU A 79 11.05 -9.26 -6.07
N LEU A 80 12.33 -9.37 -5.69
CA LEU A 80 13.49 -9.05 -6.53
C LEU A 80 14.06 -10.34 -7.10
N LYS A 81 13.92 -10.50 -8.41
CA LYS A 81 14.26 -11.75 -9.12
C LYS A 81 15.67 -11.77 -9.69
N SER A 82 16.35 -10.62 -9.69
CA SER A 82 17.70 -10.48 -10.24
C SER A 82 18.56 -9.49 -9.44
N LEU A 83 19.87 -9.61 -9.60
CA LEU A 83 20.84 -8.64 -9.06
C LEU A 83 20.62 -7.23 -9.62
N GLU A 84 20.18 -7.11 -10.86
CA GLU A 84 19.88 -5.81 -11.47
C GLU A 84 18.68 -5.14 -10.80
N GLU A 85 17.60 -5.89 -10.58
CA GLU A 85 16.42 -5.41 -9.85
C GLU A 85 16.78 -5.00 -8.42
N PHE A 86 17.63 -5.78 -7.75
CA PHE A 86 18.13 -5.45 -6.42
C PHE A 86 18.93 -4.15 -6.42
N LYS A 87 19.94 -4.04 -7.29
CA LYS A 87 20.79 -2.84 -7.39
C LYS A 87 19.97 -1.59 -7.70
N LYS A 88 18.99 -1.71 -8.60
CA LYS A 88 18.07 -0.63 -8.93
C LYS A 88 17.16 -0.25 -7.75
N PHE A 89 16.69 -1.22 -6.97
CA PHE A 89 15.84 -0.98 -5.81
C PHE A 89 16.59 -0.26 -4.70
N VAL A 90 17.82 -0.71 -4.37
CA VAL A 90 18.62 -0.12 -3.28
C VAL A 90 19.33 1.17 -3.64
N SER A 91 19.42 1.52 -4.92
CA SER A 91 20.00 2.80 -5.39
C SER A 91 18.97 3.93 -5.49
N GLY A 92 17.70 3.68 -5.17
CA GLY A 92 16.68 4.73 -5.09
C GLY A 92 16.88 5.66 -3.88
N ASP A 93 16.31 6.86 -3.96
CA ASP A 93 16.37 7.89 -2.90
C ASP A 93 15.40 7.62 -1.72
N GLU A 94 14.66 6.50 -1.74
CA GLU A 94 13.66 6.16 -0.73
C GLU A 94 14.23 5.21 0.33
N ASN A 95 13.69 5.27 1.55
CA ASN A 95 14.09 4.36 2.64
C ASN A 95 13.70 2.92 2.27
N ALA A 96 14.65 2.16 1.75
CA ALA A 96 14.46 0.79 1.27
C ALA A 96 14.76 -0.24 2.37
N VAL A 97 13.90 -1.24 2.51
CA VAL A 97 14.09 -2.40 3.38
C VAL A 97 14.02 -3.66 2.53
N VAL A 98 15.09 -4.45 2.52
CA VAL A 98 15.16 -5.70 1.73
C VAL A 98 15.27 -6.91 2.66
N GLY A 99 14.30 -7.82 2.57
CA GLY A 99 14.32 -9.10 3.25
C GLY A 99 14.97 -10.19 2.38
N PHE A 100 15.82 -11.02 2.96
CA PHE A 100 16.49 -12.13 2.28
C PHE A 100 16.01 -13.44 2.87
N PHE A 101 15.49 -14.35 2.03
CA PHE A 101 14.87 -15.60 2.48
C PHE A 101 15.18 -16.71 1.49
N GLU A 102 15.60 -17.91 1.93
CA GLU A 102 15.83 -19.04 1.01
C GLU A 102 14.52 -19.62 0.43
N GLY A 103 13.39 -19.36 1.09
CA GLY A 103 12.07 -19.83 0.67
C GLY A 103 10.96 -19.32 1.59
N GLU A 104 9.83 -20.03 1.61
CA GLU A 104 8.73 -19.75 2.52
C GLU A 104 9.14 -20.03 3.98
N SER A 105 8.94 -19.06 4.87
CA SER A 105 9.31 -19.18 6.28
C SER A 105 8.47 -18.27 7.16
N LYS A 106 8.36 -18.60 8.46
CA LYS A 106 7.69 -17.73 9.45
C LYS A 106 8.32 -16.34 9.54
N LEU A 107 9.61 -16.23 9.23
CA LEU A 107 10.32 -14.96 9.20
C LEU A 107 9.88 -14.12 8.00
N LYS A 108 9.75 -14.74 6.81
CA LYS A 108 9.20 -14.09 5.62
C LYS A 108 7.77 -13.62 5.88
N ASP A 109 6.92 -14.44 6.48
CA ASP A 109 5.55 -14.02 6.85
C ASP A 109 5.55 -12.82 7.79
N SER A 110 6.44 -12.81 8.79
CA SER A 110 6.56 -11.70 9.74
C SER A 110 7.07 -10.43 9.06
N PHE A 111 8.03 -10.56 8.14
CA PHE A 111 8.53 -9.46 7.33
C PHE A 111 7.43 -8.84 6.46
N LEU A 112 6.62 -9.67 5.79
CA LEU A 112 5.51 -9.20 4.96
C LEU A 112 4.45 -8.47 5.80
N LYS A 113 4.18 -8.91 7.03
CA LYS A 113 3.29 -8.18 7.96
C LYS A 113 3.83 -6.80 8.35
N VAL A 114 5.13 -6.70 8.58
CA VAL A 114 5.79 -5.40 8.85
C VAL A 114 5.73 -4.53 7.61
N ALA A 115 6.01 -5.10 6.43
CA ALA A 115 5.90 -4.40 5.16
C ALA A 115 4.49 -3.84 4.95
N ASP A 116 3.43 -4.61 5.24
CA ASP A 116 2.03 -4.14 5.15
C ASP A 116 1.75 -2.93 6.03
N THR A 117 2.40 -2.86 7.19
CA THR A 117 2.18 -1.80 8.20
C THR A 117 3.00 -0.54 7.87
N GLU A 118 4.23 -0.71 7.40
CA GLU A 118 5.20 0.37 7.25
C GLU A 118 5.42 0.82 5.78
N ARG A 119 4.72 0.22 4.82
CA ARG A 119 4.81 0.56 3.38
C ARG A 119 4.48 2.01 3.01
N ASP A 120 3.91 2.78 3.92
CA ASP A 120 3.67 4.22 3.73
C ASP A 120 4.93 5.06 4.00
N ARG A 121 5.93 4.48 4.65
CA ARG A 121 7.18 5.15 5.09
C ARG A 121 8.43 4.57 4.44
N PHE A 122 8.40 3.29 4.10
CA PHE A 122 9.51 2.55 3.54
C PHE A 122 9.07 1.77 2.31
N GLN A 123 9.96 1.60 1.35
CA GLN A 123 9.76 0.62 0.30
C GLN A 123 10.28 -0.73 0.75
N PHE A 124 9.44 -1.74 0.72
CA PHE A 124 9.84 -3.10 1.04
C PHE A 124 10.07 -3.91 -0.22
N ALA A 125 11.10 -4.74 -0.16
CA ALA A 125 11.35 -5.78 -1.14
C ALA A 125 11.84 -7.04 -0.45
N TYR A 126 11.76 -8.17 -1.15
CA TYR A 126 12.41 -9.39 -0.70
C TYR A 126 13.04 -10.15 -1.85
N SER A 127 14.04 -10.98 -1.56
CA SER A 127 14.65 -11.86 -2.55
C SER A 127 14.96 -13.23 -1.96
N SER A 128 14.67 -14.25 -2.76
CA SER A 128 15.16 -15.63 -2.58
C SER A 128 16.15 -16.04 -3.68
N ASN A 129 16.59 -15.08 -4.50
CA ASN A 129 17.51 -15.35 -5.58
C ASN A 129 18.93 -15.59 -5.04
N ALA A 130 19.51 -16.75 -5.34
CA ALA A 130 20.84 -17.14 -4.88
C ALA A 130 21.95 -16.14 -5.23
N ALA A 131 21.88 -15.47 -6.39
CA ALA A 131 22.87 -14.46 -6.78
C ALA A 131 22.76 -13.20 -5.92
N VAL A 132 21.54 -12.79 -5.56
CA VAL A 132 21.29 -11.68 -4.64
C VAL A 132 21.77 -12.03 -3.23
N LEU A 133 21.42 -13.21 -2.72
CA LEU A 133 21.85 -13.68 -1.39
C LEU A 133 23.38 -13.73 -1.27
N LYS A 134 24.06 -14.19 -2.33
CA LYS A 134 25.53 -14.24 -2.37
C LYS A 134 26.17 -12.86 -2.38
N GLU A 135 25.63 -11.90 -3.13
CA GLU A 135 26.15 -10.51 -3.19
C GLU A 135 26.03 -9.82 -1.83
N THR A 136 24.95 -10.07 -1.09
CA THR A 136 24.72 -9.43 0.22
C THR A 136 25.38 -10.17 1.39
N GLY A 137 26.11 -11.26 1.12
CA GLY A 137 26.82 -12.01 2.15
C GLY A 137 25.90 -12.76 3.12
N TYR A 138 24.66 -13.06 2.71
CA TYR A 138 23.74 -13.86 3.52
C TYR A 138 24.26 -15.30 3.63
N SER A 139 24.53 -15.74 4.86
CA SER A 139 24.78 -17.13 5.24
C SER A 139 23.94 -17.43 6.49
N GLU A 140 23.19 -18.53 6.47
CA GLU A 140 22.40 -18.97 7.63
C GLU A 140 23.27 -19.33 8.85
#